data_AF-A0A9P0QAL5-F1
#
_entry.id   AF-A0A9P0QAL5-F1
#
_cell.length_a   1.000
_cell.length_b   1.000
_cell.length_c   1.000
_cell.angle_alpha   90.00
_cell.angle_beta   90.00
_cell.angle_gamma   90.00
#
_symmetry.space_group_name_H-M   'P 1'
#
loop_
_entity.id
_entity.type
_entity.pdbx_description
1 polymer ?
#
loop_
_entity_poly.entity_id
_entity_poly.type
_entity_poly.pdbx_seq_one_letter_code
_entity_poly.pdbx_strand_id
1 'polypeptide(L)'
;MSEDTEFSDKNEDSSSMTSQEKQMNESDLSKQLDADKSEKKNVEAGNCYCGKDRNLNIIELLCANCNRWFHESCIGYQLGKLVPFLTNYVFLCKNCSPTGLETFKKSQAQTFQMCITAIANLQQSSLKEGTNKTMFSKDKEIIPYLEYHWEALTTTPRRVTTSWHVTVTKALIKDIHILFVFEDHPDDGHMYGLINSDLTHIKPNYEAMIKGGTLKVTDMGIQHGKIHYV
;
A
#
# COMPACT_ATOMS: atom_id res chain seq x y z
N MET A 1 61.91 -13.01 52.18
CA MET A 1 62.09 -12.46 50.82
C MET A 1 60.72 -11.88 50.46
N SER A 2 60.39 -10.70 51.01
CA SER A 2 60.63 -9.36 50.41
C SER A 2 59.74 -9.20 49.16
N GLU A 3 58.87 -8.21 48.94
CA GLU A 3 58.36 -6.95 49.54
C GLU A 3 57.01 -6.71 48.80
N ASP A 4 55.89 -6.42 49.46
CA ASP A 4 55.31 -5.11 49.83
C ASP A 4 54.87 -4.17 48.69
N THR A 5 53.57 -3.82 48.67
CA THR A 5 52.92 -2.49 48.43
C THR A 5 51.38 -2.67 48.36
N GLU A 6 50.61 -2.51 49.47
CA GLU A 6 49.88 -1.30 49.99
C GLU A 6 48.95 -0.60 48.96
N PHE A 7 47.60 -0.57 49.09
CA PHE A 7 46.68 0.06 50.08
C PHE A 7 46.77 1.62 50.03
N SER A 8 45.75 2.50 50.02
CA SER A 8 44.28 2.51 50.12
C SER A 8 43.71 3.93 49.88
N ASP A 9 42.46 3.98 49.42
CA ASP A 9 41.29 4.77 49.84
C ASP A 9 41.35 5.98 50.84
N LYS A 10 40.46 6.96 50.52
CA LYS A 10 39.55 7.81 51.35
C LYS A 10 39.86 9.29 51.74
N ASN A 11 38.95 10.15 51.23
CA ASN A 11 38.06 11.19 51.82
C ASN A 11 38.50 12.31 52.80
N GLU A 12 37.74 13.42 52.66
CA GLU A 12 37.39 14.56 53.57
C GLU A 12 37.95 15.92 53.13
N ASP A 13 37.33 17.10 53.30
CA ASP A 13 35.95 17.59 53.50
C ASP A 13 36.01 19.14 53.29
N SER A 14 34.85 19.75 53.00
CA SER A 14 34.41 21.16 53.11
C SER A 14 35.39 22.32 53.48
N SER A 15 35.35 23.44 52.71
CA SER A 15 34.74 24.72 53.15
C SER A 15 35.22 25.99 52.41
N SER A 16 34.29 26.95 52.36
CA SER A 16 34.45 28.41 52.33
C SER A 16 34.19 29.18 51.01
N MET A 17 33.49 30.29 51.23
CA MET A 17 32.76 31.15 50.31
C MET A 17 33.67 32.18 49.63
N THR A 18 33.28 32.66 48.45
CA THR A 18 33.23 34.11 48.21
C THR A 18 32.35 34.45 47.00
N SER A 19 31.35 35.29 47.26
CA SER A 19 30.50 35.96 46.29
C SER A 19 31.24 37.15 45.68
N GLN A 20 31.11 37.39 44.38
CA GLN A 20 31.18 38.73 43.78
C GLN A 20 30.45 38.76 42.43
N GLU A 21 29.39 39.56 42.38
CA GLU A 21 28.62 39.95 41.20
C GLU A 21 29.45 40.86 40.27
N LYS A 22 29.25 40.77 38.95
CA LYS A 22 28.84 41.94 38.14
C LYS A 22 28.61 41.63 36.64
N GLN A 23 27.41 42.05 36.22
CA GLN A 23 27.08 42.80 35.00
C GLN A 23 27.07 42.11 33.62
N MET A 24 25.84 42.09 33.09
CA MET A 24 25.46 41.99 31.68
C MET A 24 26.23 42.98 30.80
N ASN A 25 26.46 42.60 29.55
CA ASN A 25 26.51 43.58 28.47
C ASN A 25 25.73 43.09 27.25
N GLU A 26 24.69 43.84 26.95
CA GLU A 26 23.85 43.83 25.76
C GLU A 26 24.60 44.57 24.65
N SER A 27 25.37 43.87 23.83
CA SER A 27 25.84 44.40 22.55
C SER A 27 26.44 43.27 21.72
N ASP A 28 25.59 42.57 20.96
CA ASP A 28 25.88 42.23 19.56
C ASP A 28 24.65 41.59 18.92
N LEU A 29 23.54 42.33 18.99
CA LEU A 29 22.43 42.18 18.06
C LEU A 29 22.83 42.91 16.77
N SER A 30 23.60 42.26 15.89
CA SER A 30 23.56 42.41 14.43
C SER A 30 24.83 41.90 13.75
N LYS A 31 24.81 40.63 13.32
CA LYS A 31 25.40 40.17 12.05
C LYS A 31 24.89 38.76 11.73
N GLN A 32 24.06 38.69 10.69
CA GLN A 32 23.83 37.55 9.80
C GLN A 32 23.17 36.32 10.46
N LEU A 33 21.84 36.19 10.54
CA LEU A 33 20.88 35.97 9.43
C LEU A 33 21.46 35.19 8.24
N ASP A 34 20.79 34.06 7.97
CA ASP A 34 20.86 33.20 6.78
C ASP A 34 21.87 32.04 6.79
N ALA A 35 21.68 31.12 7.75
CA ALA A 35 21.93 29.69 7.53
C ALA A 35 20.86 28.82 8.20
N ASP A 36 19.59 29.25 8.14
CA ASP A 36 18.46 28.32 8.28
C ASP A 36 18.14 27.78 6.89
N LYS A 37 18.58 26.55 6.61
CA LYS A 37 17.83 25.67 5.72
C LYS A 37 18.32 24.25 5.87
N SER A 38 17.61 23.53 6.73
CA SER A 38 17.16 22.18 6.44
C SER A 38 18.21 21.29 5.75
N GLU A 39 18.93 20.50 6.54
CA GLU A 39 19.13 19.10 6.15
C GLU A 39 17.78 18.38 6.23
N LYS A 40 16.80 18.84 5.41
CA LYS A 40 15.88 17.93 4.77
C LYS A 40 16.79 17.08 3.91
N LYS A 41 17.34 16.01 4.50
CA LYS A 41 17.77 14.85 3.72
C LYS A 41 16.66 14.65 2.72
N ASN A 42 17.00 14.85 1.46
CA ASN A 42 16.10 14.63 0.36
C ASN A 42 15.82 13.12 0.41
N VAL A 43 14.80 12.70 1.16
CA VAL A 43 14.27 11.34 1.13
C VAL A 43 13.45 11.23 -0.16
N GLU A 44 14.13 11.47 -1.29
CA GLU A 44 13.77 10.95 -2.59
C GLU A 44 14.26 9.49 -2.60
N ALA A 45 13.52 8.46 -3.01
CA ALA A 45 12.19 8.38 -3.59
C ALA A 45 11.62 6.99 -3.22
N GLY A 46 11.34 6.77 -1.94
CA GLY A 46 10.70 5.51 -1.51
C GLY A 46 9.22 5.49 -1.87
N ASN A 47 8.73 4.37 -2.39
CA ASN A 47 7.32 4.18 -2.69
C ASN A 47 6.46 4.34 -1.41
N CYS A 48 6.84 3.65 -0.32
CA CYS A 48 6.09 3.61 0.94
C CYS A 48 6.62 4.58 2.02
N TYR A 49 5.90 4.76 3.13
CA TYR A 49 6.40 5.53 4.30
C TYR A 49 7.67 4.96 4.90
N CYS A 50 7.89 3.65 4.80
CA CYS A 50 9.10 3.00 5.29
C CYS A 50 10.31 3.21 4.37
N GLY A 51 10.16 3.95 3.27
CA GLY A 51 11.22 4.19 2.29
C GLY A 51 11.55 3.01 1.38
N LYS A 52 10.93 1.84 1.60
CA LYS A 52 11.16 0.64 0.79
C LYS A 52 10.33 0.65 -0.50
N ASP A 53 10.80 -0.13 -1.47
CA ASP A 53 10.11 -0.41 -2.72
C ASP A 53 8.89 -1.29 -2.55
N ARG A 54 8.12 -1.41 -3.64
CA ARG A 54 6.98 -2.32 -3.75
C ARG A 54 7.37 -3.75 -3.43
N ASN A 55 6.41 -4.50 -2.89
CA ASN A 55 6.54 -5.93 -2.67
C ASN A 55 5.24 -6.61 -3.05
N LEU A 56 5.22 -7.22 -4.23
CA LEU A 56 4.03 -7.85 -4.82
C LEU A 56 3.54 -9.08 -4.02
N ASN A 57 4.32 -9.57 -3.04
CA ASN A 57 3.92 -10.68 -2.18
C ASN A 57 3.08 -10.26 -0.97
N ILE A 58 2.88 -8.96 -0.76
CA ILE A 58 2.08 -8.42 0.34
C ILE A 58 1.02 -7.46 -0.19
N ILE A 59 0.08 -7.10 0.67
CA ILE A 59 -0.93 -6.10 0.33
C ILE A 59 -0.27 -4.72 0.28
N GLU A 60 -0.54 -3.99 -0.79
CA GLU A 60 -0.11 -2.61 -0.96
C GLU A 60 -1.18 -1.78 -1.68
N LEU A 61 -1.27 -0.51 -1.31
CA LEU A 61 -2.29 0.43 -1.77
C LEU A 61 -1.65 1.62 -2.49
N LEU A 62 -2.19 1.94 -3.66
CA LEU A 62 -1.80 3.12 -4.43
C LEU A 62 -2.55 4.35 -3.89
N CYS A 63 -1.82 5.41 -3.52
CA CYS A 63 -2.46 6.67 -3.16
C CYS A 63 -2.99 7.37 -4.42
N ALA A 64 -4.26 7.76 -4.40
CA ALA A 64 -4.89 8.42 -5.55
C ALA A 64 -4.25 9.76 -5.91
N ASN A 65 -3.70 10.48 -4.93
CA ASN A 65 -3.17 11.82 -5.15
C ASN A 65 -1.70 11.82 -5.60
N CYS A 66 -0.82 11.14 -4.86
CA CYS A 66 0.62 11.15 -5.15
C CYS A 66 1.10 9.97 -6.01
N ASN A 67 0.23 9.03 -6.37
CA ASN A 67 0.55 7.85 -7.17
C ASN A 67 1.71 6.99 -6.62
N ARG A 68 1.89 7.00 -5.30
CA ARG A 68 2.85 6.17 -4.59
C ARG A 68 2.17 4.96 -3.93
N TRP A 69 2.92 3.87 -3.79
CA TRP A 69 2.47 2.62 -3.19
C TRP A 69 2.81 2.51 -1.71
N PHE A 70 1.87 2.05 -0.89
CA PHE A 70 2.02 1.93 0.56
C PHE A 70 1.67 0.52 1.00
N HIS A 71 2.59 -0.14 1.71
CA HIS A 71 2.36 -1.46 2.29
C HIS A 71 1.26 -1.40 3.35
N GLU A 72 0.40 -2.42 3.39
CA GLU A 72 -0.63 -2.59 4.42
C GLU A 72 -0.06 -2.40 5.83
N SER A 73 1.09 -3.04 6.12
CA SER A 73 1.74 -2.96 7.44
C SER A 73 2.28 -1.57 7.80
N CYS A 74 2.33 -0.64 6.85
CA CYS A 74 2.77 0.74 7.08
C CYS A 74 1.59 1.72 7.19
N ILE A 75 0.36 1.25 7.01
CA ILE A 75 -0.88 2.05 7.06
C ILE A 75 -1.47 1.87 8.47
N GLY A 76 -1.75 2.98 9.16
CA GLY A 76 -2.34 2.97 10.50
C GLY A 76 -3.87 2.84 10.49
N TYR A 77 -4.50 2.95 9.32
CA TYR A 77 -5.94 2.78 9.13
C TYR A 77 -6.38 1.30 9.19
N GLN A 78 -7.54 1.01 9.79
CA GLN A 78 -8.11 -0.35 9.81
C GLN A 78 -8.72 -0.71 8.44
N LEU A 79 -7.98 -1.46 7.63
CA LEU A 79 -8.34 -1.76 6.23
C LEU A 79 -9.37 -2.90 6.05
N GLY A 80 -9.50 -3.80 7.04
CA GLY A 80 -10.33 -5.00 6.92
C GLY A 80 -9.67 -6.11 6.08
N LYS A 81 -10.47 -7.03 5.55
CA LYS A 81 -9.96 -8.15 4.72
C LYS A 81 -9.58 -7.66 3.32
N LEU A 82 -8.34 -7.90 2.93
CA LEU A 82 -7.78 -7.57 1.61
C LEU A 82 -6.94 -8.72 1.05
N VAL A 83 -6.62 -8.61 -0.24
CA VAL A 83 -5.65 -9.45 -0.95
C VAL A 83 -4.74 -8.54 -1.79
N PRO A 84 -3.51 -8.98 -2.13
CA PRO A 84 -2.67 -8.27 -3.09
C PRO A 84 -3.39 -8.05 -4.44
N PHE A 85 -2.93 -7.06 -5.21
CA PHE A 85 -3.47 -6.72 -6.54
C PHE A 85 -4.93 -6.27 -6.60
N LEU A 86 -5.58 -5.99 -5.46
CA LEU A 86 -6.93 -5.43 -5.43
C LEU A 86 -6.97 -4.08 -6.19
N THR A 87 -8.05 -3.79 -6.92
CA THR A 87 -8.15 -2.53 -7.70
C THR A 87 -9.42 -1.71 -7.43
N ASN A 88 -10.40 -2.26 -6.71
CA ASN A 88 -11.68 -1.63 -6.38
C ASN A 88 -11.61 -0.89 -5.04
N TYR A 89 -10.71 0.07 -4.94
CA TYR A 89 -10.62 0.94 -3.77
C TYR A 89 -10.12 2.34 -4.14
N VAL A 90 -10.31 3.27 -3.21
CA VAL A 90 -9.69 4.59 -3.17
C VAL A 90 -8.89 4.69 -1.88
N PHE A 91 -7.63 5.05 -1.98
CA PHE A 91 -6.74 5.26 -0.84
C PHE A 91 -6.09 6.64 -0.91
N LEU A 92 -6.07 7.36 0.22
CA LEU A 92 -5.26 8.57 0.40
C LEU A 92 -4.31 8.36 1.56
N CYS A 93 -3.02 8.56 1.30
CA CYS A 93 -1.99 8.50 2.32
C CYS A 93 -2.07 9.73 3.25
N LYS A 94 -1.48 9.62 4.44
CA LYS A 94 -1.48 10.68 5.46
C LYS A 94 -0.94 12.02 4.96
N ASN A 95 0.04 11.96 4.04
CA ASN A 95 0.68 13.16 3.48
C ASN A 95 -0.18 13.85 2.41
N CYS A 96 -1.18 13.16 1.84
CA CYS A 96 -2.09 13.72 0.85
C CYS A 96 -3.47 14.00 1.42
N SER A 97 -3.79 13.47 2.60
CA SER A 97 -5.07 13.72 3.25
C SER A 97 -5.10 15.11 3.91
N PRO A 98 -6.15 15.92 3.69
CA PRO A 98 -6.28 17.24 4.32
C PRO A 98 -6.32 17.19 5.85
N THR A 99 -6.72 16.07 6.44
CA THR A 99 -6.81 15.88 7.90
C THR A 99 -5.53 15.31 8.50
N GLY A 100 -4.53 14.96 7.67
CA GLY A 100 -3.35 14.21 8.09
C GLY A 100 -3.64 12.74 8.44
N LEU A 101 -4.88 12.27 8.26
CA LEU A 101 -5.30 10.90 8.52
C LEU A 101 -5.52 10.14 7.22
N GLU A 102 -5.06 8.91 7.15
CA GLU A 102 -5.26 8.03 6.01
C GLU A 102 -6.75 7.77 5.78
N THR A 103 -7.14 7.65 4.51
CA THR A 103 -8.51 7.25 4.16
C THR A 103 -8.47 6.08 3.20
N PHE A 104 -9.35 5.11 3.44
CA PHE A 104 -9.51 3.95 2.60
C PHE A 104 -11.00 3.69 2.38
N LYS A 105 -11.39 3.51 1.13
CA LYS A 105 -12.75 3.12 0.78
C LYS A 105 -12.71 2.07 -0.32
N LYS A 106 -13.20 0.87 0.00
CA LYS A 106 -13.45 -0.18 -0.98
C LYS A 106 -14.74 0.11 -1.73
N SER A 107 -14.72 -0.06 -3.05
CA SER A 107 -15.91 0.00 -3.91
C SER A 107 -16.34 -1.40 -4.32
N GLN A 108 -17.55 -1.51 -4.89
CA GLN A 108 -18.01 -2.77 -5.45
C GLN A 108 -17.10 -3.18 -6.61
N ALA A 109 -16.54 -4.38 -6.54
CA ALA A 109 -15.72 -4.92 -7.61
C ALA A 109 -16.59 -5.32 -8.81
N GLN A 110 -16.17 -4.95 -10.01
CA GLN A 110 -16.68 -5.59 -11.21
C GLN A 110 -16.09 -7.00 -11.35
N THR A 111 -16.82 -7.93 -11.95
CA THR A 111 -16.39 -9.33 -12.06
C THR A 111 -15.03 -9.47 -12.75
N PHE A 112 -14.75 -8.67 -13.78
CA PHE A 112 -13.45 -8.69 -14.46
C PHE A 112 -12.30 -8.28 -13.50
N GLN A 113 -12.52 -7.31 -12.61
CA GLN A 113 -11.50 -6.89 -11.64
C GLN A 113 -11.18 -8.00 -10.64
N MET A 114 -12.22 -8.73 -10.21
CA MET A 114 -12.03 -9.91 -9.36
C MET A 114 -11.22 -10.99 -10.09
N CYS A 115 -11.50 -11.22 -11.38
CA CYS A 115 -10.75 -12.19 -12.20
C CYS A 115 -9.27 -11.78 -12.36
N ILE A 116 -9.00 -10.49 -12.65
CA ILE A 116 -7.62 -9.97 -12.71
C ILE A 116 -6.91 -10.20 -11.37
N THR A 117 -7.57 -9.84 -10.26
CA THR A 117 -6.99 -9.99 -8.91
C THR A 117 -6.68 -11.46 -8.63
N ALA A 118 -7.60 -12.38 -8.96
CA ALA A 118 -7.40 -13.81 -8.77
C ALA A 118 -6.22 -14.35 -9.58
N ILE A 119 -6.20 -14.11 -10.89
CA ILE A 119 -5.14 -14.60 -11.79
C ILE A 119 -3.78 -14.01 -11.39
N ALA A 120 -3.72 -12.73 -11.02
CA ALA A 120 -2.48 -12.09 -10.56
C ALA A 120 -1.92 -12.74 -9.29
N ASN A 121 -2.78 -13.05 -8.30
CA ASN A 121 -2.35 -13.72 -7.07
C ASN A 121 -1.92 -15.17 -7.33
N LEU A 122 -2.62 -15.89 -8.22
CA LEU A 122 -2.23 -17.23 -8.62
C LEU A 122 -0.86 -17.23 -9.35
N GLN A 123 -0.65 -16.28 -10.27
CA GLN A 123 0.63 -16.08 -10.97
C GLN A 123 1.76 -15.73 -10.00
N GLN A 124 1.53 -14.80 -9.07
CA GLN A 124 2.53 -14.42 -8.06
C GLN A 124 2.86 -15.60 -7.12
N SER A 125 1.86 -16.39 -6.73
CA SER A 125 2.05 -17.58 -5.90
C SER A 125 2.86 -18.64 -6.64
N SER A 126 2.55 -18.88 -7.91
CA SER A 126 3.28 -19.81 -8.76
C SER A 126 4.74 -19.38 -8.98
N LEU A 127 5.00 -18.08 -9.13
CA LEU A 127 6.36 -17.53 -9.19
C LEU A 127 7.13 -17.79 -7.88
N LYS A 128 6.49 -17.57 -6.73
CA LYS A 128 7.08 -17.82 -5.40
C LYS A 128 7.40 -19.30 -5.17
N GLU A 129 6.58 -20.19 -5.71
CA GLU A 129 6.76 -21.65 -5.66
C GLU A 129 7.73 -22.17 -6.74
N GLY A 130 8.15 -21.32 -7.68
CA GLY A 130 9.08 -21.67 -8.75
C GLY A 130 8.46 -22.41 -9.94
N THR A 131 7.14 -22.59 -9.97
CA THR A 131 6.43 -23.26 -11.08
C THR A 131 6.20 -22.34 -12.29
N ASN A 132 6.23 -21.02 -12.09
CA ASN A 132 6.16 -20.00 -13.15
C ASN A 132 4.96 -20.15 -14.11
N LYS A 133 3.82 -20.66 -13.62
CA LYS A 133 2.56 -20.75 -14.36
C LYS A 133 2.02 -19.35 -14.66
N THR A 134 1.53 -19.18 -15.88
CA THR A 134 0.86 -17.96 -16.35
C THR A 134 -0.60 -18.19 -16.76
N MET A 135 -1.02 -19.46 -16.88
CA MET A 135 -2.36 -19.88 -17.26
C MET A 135 -2.97 -20.73 -16.14
N PHE A 136 -4.24 -20.48 -15.83
CA PHE A 136 -4.93 -21.08 -14.69
C PHE A 136 -6.32 -21.59 -15.07
N SER A 137 -6.68 -22.77 -14.56
CA SER A 137 -7.98 -23.37 -14.85
C SER A 137 -9.11 -22.57 -14.20
N LYS A 138 -10.15 -22.26 -14.98
CA LYS A 138 -11.33 -21.56 -14.45
C LYS A 138 -11.94 -22.31 -13.27
N ASP A 139 -12.16 -23.62 -13.45
CA ASP A 139 -12.93 -24.43 -12.50
C ASP A 139 -12.07 -24.96 -11.35
N LYS A 140 -10.79 -25.24 -11.60
CA LYS A 140 -9.89 -25.80 -10.57
C LYS A 140 -9.13 -24.75 -9.75
N GLU A 141 -8.95 -23.53 -10.28
CA GLU A 141 -8.07 -22.52 -9.66
C GLU A 141 -8.76 -21.16 -9.48
N ILE A 142 -9.29 -20.56 -10.56
CA ILE A 142 -9.85 -19.19 -10.51
C ILE A 142 -11.11 -19.13 -9.64
N ILE A 143 -12.09 -20.00 -9.89
CA ILE A 143 -13.33 -20.04 -9.10
C ILE A 143 -13.03 -20.34 -7.61
N PRO A 144 -12.24 -21.38 -7.26
CA PRO A 144 -11.87 -21.64 -5.88
C PRO A 144 -11.17 -20.46 -5.19
N TYR A 145 -10.28 -19.74 -5.88
CA TYR A 145 -9.65 -18.54 -5.34
C TYR A 145 -10.68 -17.45 -5.02
N LEU A 146 -11.59 -17.18 -5.97
CA LEU A 146 -12.67 -16.19 -5.78
C LEU A 146 -13.59 -16.57 -4.62
N GLU A 147 -13.90 -17.85 -4.46
CA GLU A 147 -14.74 -18.36 -3.38
C GLU A 147 -14.09 -18.20 -2.00
N TYR A 148 -12.81 -18.54 -1.89
CA TYR A 148 -12.06 -18.47 -0.65
C TYR A 148 -11.83 -17.01 -0.22
N HIS A 149 -11.55 -16.11 -1.16
CA HIS A 149 -11.25 -14.70 -0.91
C HIS A 149 -12.43 -13.75 -1.10
N TRP A 150 -13.67 -14.25 -1.16
CA TRP A 150 -14.85 -13.46 -1.57
C TRP A 150 -15.00 -12.12 -0.82
N GLU A 151 -14.94 -12.14 0.51
CA GLU A 151 -15.07 -10.94 1.36
C GLU A 151 -13.91 -9.95 1.17
N ALA A 152 -12.73 -10.46 0.80
CA ALA A 152 -11.56 -9.65 0.50
C ALA A 152 -11.60 -9.05 -0.91
N LEU A 153 -12.39 -9.60 -1.84
CA LEU A 153 -12.51 -9.11 -3.22
C LEU A 153 -13.65 -8.11 -3.39
N THR A 154 -14.82 -8.38 -2.81
CA THR A 154 -16.03 -7.59 -3.05
C THR A 154 -16.77 -7.24 -1.76
N THR A 155 -17.64 -6.23 -1.84
CA THR A 155 -18.57 -5.84 -0.77
C THR A 155 -19.92 -6.56 -0.91
N THR A 156 -20.16 -7.26 -2.01
CA THR A 156 -21.40 -8.03 -2.22
C THR A 156 -21.40 -9.28 -1.33
N PRO A 157 -22.47 -9.55 -0.57
CA PRO A 157 -22.59 -10.79 0.20
C PRO A 157 -22.45 -12.03 -0.69
N ARG A 158 -21.72 -13.05 -0.22
CA ARG A 158 -21.57 -14.32 -0.94
C ARG A 158 -22.93 -15.02 -1.01
N ARG A 159 -23.27 -15.51 -2.21
CA ARG A 159 -24.41 -16.40 -2.40
C ARG A 159 -23.93 -17.85 -2.39
N VAL A 160 -24.68 -18.75 -1.74
CA VAL A 160 -24.41 -20.20 -1.72
C VAL A 160 -24.99 -20.85 -2.98
N THR A 161 -24.66 -20.29 -4.15
CA THR A 161 -25.09 -20.81 -5.46
C THR A 161 -23.88 -20.89 -6.39
N THR A 162 -23.92 -21.74 -7.40
CA THR A 162 -22.89 -21.82 -8.45
C THR A 162 -23.20 -20.94 -9.66
N SER A 163 -24.39 -20.34 -9.72
CA SER A 163 -24.85 -19.52 -10.85
C SER A 163 -23.95 -18.33 -11.18
N TRP A 164 -23.19 -17.80 -10.21
CA TRP A 164 -22.23 -16.71 -10.45
C TRP A 164 -20.97 -17.17 -11.21
N HIS A 165 -20.68 -18.47 -11.29
CA HIS A 165 -19.60 -19.03 -12.13
C HIS A 165 -19.84 -18.68 -13.61
N VAL A 166 -21.10 -18.60 -14.04
CA VAL A 166 -21.47 -18.15 -15.38
C VAL A 166 -21.13 -16.67 -15.58
N THR A 167 -21.31 -15.83 -14.56
CA THR A 167 -20.91 -14.42 -14.60
C THR A 167 -19.40 -14.27 -14.74
N VAL A 168 -18.62 -15.10 -14.03
CA VAL A 168 -17.15 -15.18 -14.19
C VAL A 168 -16.79 -15.57 -15.62
N THR A 169 -17.41 -16.63 -16.13
CA THR A 169 -17.18 -17.11 -17.51
C THR A 169 -17.45 -16.00 -18.53
N LYS A 170 -18.58 -15.30 -18.41
CA LYS A 170 -18.93 -14.18 -19.29
C LYS A 170 -17.92 -13.02 -19.19
N ALA A 171 -17.45 -12.69 -17.99
CA ALA A 171 -16.47 -11.63 -17.78
C ALA A 171 -15.11 -11.97 -18.40
N LEU A 172 -14.65 -13.21 -18.20
CA LEU A 172 -13.42 -13.71 -18.82
C LEU A 172 -13.53 -13.66 -20.35
N ILE A 173 -14.59 -14.24 -20.92
CA ILE A 173 -14.79 -14.31 -22.38
C ILE A 173 -14.86 -12.94 -23.04
N LYS A 174 -15.59 -12.00 -22.43
CA LYS A 174 -15.80 -10.66 -22.98
C LYS A 174 -14.49 -9.93 -23.26
N ASP A 175 -13.46 -10.17 -22.45
CA ASP A 175 -12.20 -9.41 -22.46
C ASP A 175 -10.96 -10.29 -22.77
N ILE A 176 -11.10 -11.46 -23.46
CA ILE A 176 -10.02 -12.40 -23.87
C ILE A 176 -8.92 -11.79 -24.78
N HIS A 177 -9.13 -10.61 -25.35
CA HIS A 177 -8.10 -9.94 -26.16
C HIS A 177 -7.77 -8.54 -25.65
N ILE A 178 -8.25 -8.21 -24.45
CA ILE A 178 -8.09 -6.90 -23.83
C ILE A 178 -7.43 -7.04 -22.46
N LEU A 179 -7.86 -8.01 -21.66
CA LEU A 179 -7.42 -8.22 -20.28
C LEU A 179 -6.89 -9.64 -20.05
N PHE A 180 -7.52 -10.64 -20.66
CA PHE A 180 -7.23 -12.05 -20.40
C PHE A 180 -6.63 -12.74 -21.62
N VAL A 181 -5.95 -13.85 -21.45
CA VAL A 181 -5.61 -14.81 -22.52
C VAL A 181 -6.46 -16.06 -22.28
N PHE A 182 -6.82 -16.79 -23.33
CA PHE A 182 -7.58 -18.03 -23.24
C PHE A 182 -6.87 -19.16 -23.97
N GLU A 183 -6.83 -20.33 -23.33
CA GLU A 183 -6.37 -21.59 -23.90
C GLU A 183 -7.34 -22.71 -23.51
N ASP A 184 -7.57 -23.65 -24.43
CA ASP A 184 -8.33 -24.87 -24.16
C ASP A 184 -7.35 -26.04 -23.97
N HIS A 185 -7.29 -26.58 -22.76
CA HIS A 185 -6.35 -27.64 -22.38
C HIS A 185 -7.10 -28.99 -22.23
N PRO A 186 -6.61 -30.09 -22.84
CA PRO A 186 -7.32 -31.38 -22.82
C PRO A 186 -7.70 -31.89 -21.44
N ASP A 187 -6.81 -31.72 -20.44
CA ASP A 187 -6.99 -32.27 -19.09
C ASP A 187 -7.46 -31.23 -18.05
N ASP A 188 -7.22 -29.94 -18.32
CA ASP A 188 -7.48 -28.84 -17.39
C ASP A 188 -8.63 -27.93 -17.80
N GLY A 189 -9.19 -28.19 -18.99
CA GLY A 189 -10.31 -27.48 -19.58
C GLY A 189 -9.93 -26.05 -19.94
N HIS A 190 -10.84 -25.13 -19.68
CA HIS A 190 -10.68 -23.72 -20.01
C HIS A 190 -9.68 -23.03 -19.08
N MET A 191 -8.55 -22.63 -19.65
CA MET A 191 -7.45 -21.94 -18.97
C MET A 191 -7.46 -20.45 -19.31
N TYR A 192 -7.16 -19.62 -18.31
CA TYR A 192 -7.07 -18.17 -18.49
C TYR A 192 -5.80 -17.59 -17.85
N GLY A 193 -5.22 -16.60 -18.52
CA GLY A 193 -4.08 -15.82 -18.04
C GLY A 193 -4.33 -14.32 -18.18
N LEU A 194 -3.36 -13.49 -17.81
CA LEU A 194 -3.39 -12.04 -18.06
C LEU A 194 -2.66 -11.73 -19.36
N ILE A 195 -3.19 -10.79 -20.16
CA ILE A 195 -2.47 -10.27 -21.34
C ILE A 195 -1.19 -9.54 -20.91
N ASN A 196 -1.31 -8.70 -19.88
CA ASN A 196 -0.16 -8.02 -19.30
C ASN A 196 0.40 -8.88 -18.17
N SER A 197 1.52 -9.54 -18.44
CA SER A 197 2.21 -10.40 -17.47
C SER A 197 2.95 -9.61 -16.39
N ASP A 198 3.20 -8.32 -16.60
CA ASP A 198 3.80 -7.45 -15.59
C ASP A 198 2.76 -6.99 -14.57
N LEU A 199 2.75 -7.71 -13.44
CA LEU A 199 1.81 -7.49 -12.33
C LEU A 199 2.00 -6.11 -11.66
N THR A 200 3.11 -5.41 -11.89
CA THR A 200 3.33 -4.06 -11.32
C THR A 200 2.36 -3.03 -11.92
N HIS A 201 1.82 -3.31 -13.11
CA HIS A 201 0.84 -2.45 -13.79
C HIS A 201 -0.59 -2.59 -13.25
N ILE A 202 -0.87 -3.60 -12.42
CA ILE A 202 -2.20 -3.78 -11.83
C ILE A 202 -2.41 -2.72 -10.75
N LYS A 203 -3.37 -1.81 -11.01
CA LYS A 203 -3.69 -0.70 -10.11
C LYS A 203 -5.13 -0.22 -10.29
N PRO A 204 -5.71 0.47 -9.29
CA PRO A 204 -6.97 1.19 -9.47
C PRO A 204 -6.91 2.17 -10.65
N ASN A 205 -7.97 2.22 -11.45
CA ASN A 205 -8.11 3.21 -12.51
C ASN A 205 -8.75 4.49 -11.96
N TYR A 206 -7.96 5.29 -11.24
CA TYR A 206 -8.45 6.54 -10.64
C TYR A 206 -8.92 7.55 -11.69
N GLU A 207 -8.32 7.57 -12.87
CA GLU A 207 -8.75 8.43 -13.97
C GLU A 207 -10.20 8.10 -14.39
N ALA A 208 -10.52 6.83 -14.57
CA ALA A 208 -11.89 6.39 -14.87
C ALA A 208 -12.86 6.71 -13.72
N MET A 209 -12.42 6.59 -12.46
CA MET A 209 -13.25 6.96 -11.31
C MET A 209 -13.52 8.47 -11.23
N ILE A 210 -12.56 9.32 -11.64
CA ILE A 210 -12.75 10.77 -11.76
C ILE A 210 -13.72 11.08 -12.89
N LYS A 211 -13.49 10.53 -14.08
CA LYS A 211 -14.37 10.72 -15.26
C LYS A 211 -15.80 10.25 -14.98
N GLY A 212 -15.96 9.17 -14.20
CA GLY A 212 -17.25 8.66 -13.75
C GLY A 212 -17.86 9.37 -12.54
N GLY A 213 -17.24 10.45 -12.03
CA GLY A 213 -17.76 11.26 -10.91
C GLY A 213 -17.68 10.60 -9.53
N THR A 214 -17.10 9.41 -9.41
CA THR A 214 -16.85 8.73 -8.12
C THR A 214 -15.79 9.48 -7.31
N LEU A 215 -14.81 10.04 -8.02
CA LEU A 215 -13.79 10.93 -7.47
C LEU A 215 -13.95 12.33 -8.07
N LYS A 216 -13.58 13.35 -7.30
CA LYS A 216 -13.53 14.75 -7.73
C LYS A 216 -12.14 15.32 -7.50
N VAL A 217 -11.63 16.06 -8.46
CA VAL A 217 -10.41 16.84 -8.31
C VAL A 217 -10.80 18.20 -7.76
N THR A 218 -10.18 18.61 -6.65
CA THR A 218 -10.35 19.94 -6.05
C THR A 218 -8.98 20.58 -5.85
N ASP A 219 -8.94 21.86 -5.47
CA ASP A 219 -7.69 22.56 -5.13
C ASP A 219 -6.94 21.90 -3.97
N MET A 220 -7.63 21.06 -3.18
CA MET A 220 -7.09 20.29 -2.06
C MET A 220 -6.73 18.85 -2.45
N GLY A 221 -6.69 18.52 -3.74
CA GLY A 221 -6.39 17.19 -4.27
C GLY A 221 -7.64 16.35 -4.58
N ILE A 222 -7.44 15.03 -4.75
CA ILE A 222 -8.53 14.10 -5.05
C ILE A 222 -9.40 13.84 -3.81
N GLN A 223 -10.71 14.04 -3.94
CA GLN A 223 -11.71 13.77 -2.92
C GLN A 223 -12.81 12.83 -3.44
N HIS A 224 -13.54 12.20 -2.52
CA HIS A 224 -14.72 11.43 -2.89
C HIS A 224 -15.84 12.35 -3.42
N GLY A 225 -16.46 11.96 -4.53
CA GLY A 225 -17.66 12.64 -5.03
C GLY A 225 -18.85 12.45 -4.09
N LYS A 226 -19.65 13.51 -3.89
CA LYS A 226 -20.99 13.39 -3.30
C LYS A 226 -21.87 12.66 -4.33
N ILE A 227 -22.26 11.41 -4.05
CA ILE A 227 -23.29 10.73 -4.83
C ILE A 227 -24.62 11.33 -4.39
N HIS A 228 -25.22 12.14 -5.27
CA HIS A 228 -26.62 12.52 -5.10
C HIS A 228 -27.44 11.30 -5.51
N TYR A 229 -28.10 10.66 -4.54
CA TYR A 229 -29.21 9.76 -4.86
C TYR A 229 -30.33 10.66 -5.38
N VAL A 230 -30.60 10.57 -6.68
CA VAL A 230 -31.84 11.09 -7.28
C VAL A 230 -32.83 9.94 -7.30
#